data_AF-A0AAW4BRC4-F1
#
_entry.id   AF-A0AAW4BRC4-F1
#
_cell.length_a   1.000
_cell.length_b   1.000
_cell.length_c   1.000
_cell.angle_alpha   90.00
_cell.angle_beta   90.00
_cell.angle_gamma   90.00
#
_symmetry.space_group_name_H-M   'P 1'
#
loop_
_entity.id
_entity.type
_entity.pdbx_description
1 polymer ?
#
loop_
_entity_poly.entity_id
_entity_poly.type
_entity_poly.pdbx_seq_one_letter_code
_entity_poly.pdbx_strand_id
1 'polypeptide(L)'
;LKNLIANFRIISGRWAFVLALKEKSQAELFEILCRDVVESGEMASNLDEALSRAIQRTKRWHHLLRSGRSEGLSIEEQRGLIGELDFLRELAMSFGSEMALEAWKGPSGAPKDFELIGCCIEVKTRRTAAKPSISISSADQLADCDGGRLFL
;
A
#
# COMPACT_ATOMS: atom_id res chain seq x y z
N LEU A 1 -5.70 -11.21 -4.76
CA LEU A 1 -7.03 -11.63 -4.26
C LEU A 1 -7.74 -10.42 -3.65
N LYS A 2 -8.87 -9.97 -4.20
CA LYS A 2 -9.69 -8.92 -3.55
C LYS A 2 -10.12 -9.31 -2.12
N ASN A 3 -10.09 -10.61 -1.82
CA ASN A 3 -10.68 -11.23 -0.65
C ASN A 3 -9.66 -11.58 0.46
N LEU A 4 -8.37 -11.24 0.28
CA LEU A 4 -7.35 -11.43 1.31
C LEU A 4 -6.91 -10.07 1.86
N ILE A 5 -6.72 -10.00 3.17
CA ILE A 5 -6.09 -8.87 3.87
C ILE A 5 -4.75 -9.38 4.39
N ALA A 6 -3.69 -8.60 4.16
CA ALA A 6 -2.36 -8.85 4.71
C ALA A 6 -1.83 -7.55 5.30
N ASN A 7 -1.58 -7.51 6.60
CA ASN A 7 -1.10 -6.31 7.29
C ASN A 7 -0.30 -6.65 8.55
N PHE A 8 0.45 -5.67 9.05
CA PHE A 8 1.10 -5.74 10.35
C PHE A 8 0.25 -5.05 11.39
N ARG A 9 0.14 -5.65 12.58
CA ARG A 9 -0.49 -5.01 13.75
C ARG A 9 0.08 -5.55 15.05
N ILE A 10 -0.09 -4.81 16.14
CA ILE A 10 0.30 -5.26 17.47
C ILE A 10 -0.83 -6.13 18.05
N ILE A 11 -0.50 -7.36 18.45
CA ILE A 11 -1.41 -8.29 19.15
C ILE A 11 -0.72 -8.68 20.46
N SER A 12 -1.39 -8.43 21.58
CA SER A 12 -0.86 -8.76 22.93
C SER A 12 0.57 -8.23 23.17
N GLY A 13 0.84 -7.00 22.71
CA GLY A 13 2.15 -6.34 22.88
C GLY A 13 3.25 -6.80 21.92
N ARG A 14 2.94 -7.63 20.91
CA ARG A 14 3.91 -8.09 19.91
C ARG A 14 3.46 -7.74 18.50
N TRP A 15 4.41 -7.38 17.64
CA TRP A 15 4.15 -7.25 16.21
C TRP A 15 3.76 -8.60 15.63
N ALA A 16 2.66 -8.62 14.87
CA ALA A 16 2.16 -9.79 14.18
C ALA A 16 1.93 -9.45 12.71
N PHE A 17 2.35 -10.36 11.83
CA PHE A 17 1.91 -10.39 10.44
C PHE A 17 0.58 -11.14 10.39
N VAL A 18 -0.46 -10.46 9.91
CA VAL A 18 -1.84 -10.95 9.96
C VAL A 18 -2.36 -11.18 8.56
N LEU A 19 -2.88 -12.39 8.35
CA LEU A 19 -3.65 -12.76 7.17
C LEU A 19 -5.11 -12.94 7.57
N ALA A 20 -6.02 -12.32 6.83
CA ALA A 20 -7.44 -12.47 7.05
C ALA A 20 -8.20 -12.65 5.73
N LEU A 21 -9.28 -13.41 5.81
CA LEU A 21 -10.18 -13.66 4.69
C LEU A 21 -11.42 -12.77 4.79
N LYS A 22 -11.76 -12.07 3.71
CA LYS A 22 -12.96 -11.23 3.63
C LYS A 22 -14.22 -12.03 3.34
N GLU A 23 -14.12 -13.04 2.48
CA GLU A 23 -15.26 -13.84 2.02
C GLU A 23 -15.17 -15.29 2.49
N LYS A 24 -16.12 -15.72 3.32
CA LYS A 24 -16.13 -17.08 3.89
C LYS A 24 -16.23 -18.20 2.84
N SER A 25 -16.71 -17.90 1.63
CA SER A 25 -16.80 -18.88 0.52
C SER A 25 -15.45 -19.48 0.12
N GLN A 26 -14.34 -18.82 0.46
CA GLN A 26 -12.98 -19.23 0.14
C GLN A 26 -12.24 -19.83 1.36
N ALA A 27 -12.95 -20.18 2.44
CA ALA A 27 -12.35 -20.58 3.72
C ALA A 27 -11.43 -21.79 3.61
N GLU A 28 -11.83 -22.82 2.85
CA GLU A 28 -11.02 -24.04 2.64
C GLU A 28 -9.68 -23.71 1.97
N LEU A 29 -9.71 -22.92 0.89
CA LEU A 29 -8.50 -22.49 0.20
C LEU A 29 -7.61 -21.59 1.07
N PHE A 30 -8.24 -20.73 1.87
CA PHE A 30 -7.54 -19.88 2.82
C PHE A 30 -6.87 -20.68 3.93
N GLU A 31 -7.48 -21.76 4.40
CA GLU A 31 -6.89 -22.67 5.39
C GLU A 31 -5.61 -23.32 4.82
N ILE A 32 -5.66 -23.80 3.57
CA ILE A 32 -4.50 -24.38 2.89
C ILE A 32 -3.36 -23.35 2.79
N LEU A 33 -3.68 -22.10 2.42
CA LEU A 33 -2.71 -21.00 2.39
C LEU A 33 -2.11 -20.75 3.77
N CYS A 34 -2.95 -20.64 4.82
CA CYS A 34 -2.48 -20.38 6.18
C CYS A 34 -1.52 -21.47 6.66
N ARG A 35 -1.85 -22.74 6.38
CA ARG A 35 -1.02 -23.88 6.74
C ARG A 35 0.35 -23.82 6.07
N ASP A 36 0.40 -23.60 4.75
CA ASP A 36 1.67 -23.49 4.01
C ASP A 36 2.52 -22.29 4.46
N VAL A 37 1.89 -21.16 4.81
CA VAL A 37 2.58 -19.99 5.36
C VAL A 37 3.20 -20.30 6.73
N VAL A 38 2.46 -20.97 7.62
CA VAL A 38 2.94 -21.36 8.96
C VAL A 38 4.06 -22.39 8.84
N GLU A 39 3.85 -23.49 8.09
CA GLU A 39 4.85 -24.54 7.89
C GLU A 39 6.16 -23.96 7.35
N SER A 40 6.07 -23.04 6.38
CA SER A 40 7.27 -22.39 5.85
C SER A 40 7.96 -21.47 6.86
N GLY A 41 7.22 -20.85 7.77
CA GLY A 41 7.77 -20.02 8.85
C GLY A 41 8.44 -20.85 9.94
N GLU A 42 7.88 -22.02 10.28
CA GLU A 42 8.42 -22.96 11.28
C GLU A 42 9.77 -23.56 10.88
N MET A 43 10.08 -23.60 9.58
CA MET A 43 11.39 -24.01 9.06
C MET A 43 12.51 -22.98 9.29
N ALA A 44 12.21 -21.82 9.86
CA ALA A 44 13.19 -20.76 10.08
C ALA A 44 14.00 -20.96 11.35
N SER A 45 15.22 -20.44 11.36
CA SER A 45 16.12 -20.51 12.53
C SER A 45 15.89 -19.37 13.53
N ASN A 46 15.23 -18.30 13.12
CA ASN A 46 14.95 -17.11 13.92
C ASN A 46 13.71 -16.36 13.43
N LEU A 47 13.30 -15.34 14.17
CA LEU A 47 12.08 -14.57 13.91
C LEU A 47 12.10 -13.81 12.57
N ASP A 48 13.23 -13.20 12.22
CA ASP A 48 13.36 -12.42 10.98
C ASP A 48 13.26 -13.33 9.75
N GLU A 49 13.90 -14.50 9.81
CA GLU A 49 13.79 -15.51 8.77
C GLU A 49 12.36 -16.08 8.70
N ALA A 50 11.72 -16.34 9.84
CA ALA A 50 10.33 -16.83 9.89
C ALA A 50 9.38 -15.84 9.23
N LEU A 51 9.52 -14.55 9.56
CA LEU A 51 8.72 -13.48 8.96
C LEU A 51 8.97 -13.35 7.46
N SER A 52 10.23 -13.35 7.04
CA SER A 52 10.60 -13.28 5.62
C SER A 52 9.99 -14.43 4.83
N ARG A 53 10.08 -15.66 5.35
CA ARG A 53 9.49 -16.86 4.74
C ARG A 53 7.97 -16.78 4.66
N ALA A 54 7.31 -16.37 5.75
CA ALA A 54 5.85 -16.21 5.79
C ALA A 54 5.34 -15.18 4.76
N ILE A 55 6.02 -14.03 4.65
CA ILE A 55 5.70 -13.00 3.64
C ILE A 55 5.93 -13.54 2.24
N GLN A 56 7.05 -14.22 1.98
CA GLN A 56 7.37 -14.77 0.67
C GLN A 56 6.35 -15.83 0.22
N ARG A 57 5.94 -16.73 1.12
CA ARG A 57 4.88 -17.71 0.83
C ARG A 57 3.55 -17.06 0.54
N THR A 58 3.16 -16.09 1.36
CA THR A 58 1.95 -15.29 1.12
C THR A 58 1.99 -14.64 -0.27
N LYS A 59 3.13 -14.06 -0.68
CA LYS A 59 3.32 -13.45 -2.00
C LYS A 59 3.22 -14.48 -3.14
N ARG A 60 3.78 -15.69 -2.96
CA ARG A 60 3.66 -16.77 -3.96
C ARG A 60 2.21 -17.21 -4.15
N TRP A 61 1.49 -17.43 -3.05
CA TRP A 61 0.06 -17.72 -3.10
C TRP A 61 -0.74 -16.58 -3.71
N HIS A 62 -0.41 -15.34 -3.36
CA HIS A 62 -1.03 -14.17 -3.98
C HIS A 62 -0.84 -14.17 -5.50
N HIS A 63 0.37 -14.50 -5.98
CA HIS A 63 0.68 -14.59 -7.40
C HIS A 63 -0.10 -15.72 -8.09
N LEU A 64 -0.14 -16.92 -7.48
CA LEU A 64 -0.85 -18.08 -8.01
C LEU A 64 -2.38 -17.86 -8.08
N LEU A 65 -2.97 -17.27 -7.03
CA LEU A 65 -4.42 -17.08 -6.90
C LEU A 65 -4.94 -15.83 -7.60
N ARG A 66 -4.05 -14.97 -8.09
CA ARG A 66 -4.43 -13.85 -8.94
C ARG A 66 -4.76 -14.42 -10.33
N SER A 67 -6.04 -14.70 -10.57
CA SER A 67 -6.58 -15.06 -11.89
C SER A 67 -5.98 -14.13 -12.95
N GLY A 68 -5.41 -14.69 -14.01
CA GLY A 68 -4.51 -14.06 -14.97
C GLY A 68 -5.02 -12.82 -15.70
N ARG A 69 -5.24 -11.72 -14.97
CA ARG A 69 -5.28 -10.36 -15.49
C ARG A 69 -4.17 -9.58 -14.80
N SER A 70 -3.00 -9.62 -15.43
CA SER A 70 -2.00 -8.57 -15.29
C SER A 70 -2.37 -7.42 -16.22
N GLU A 71 -3.54 -6.82 -16.04
CA GLU A 71 -3.56 -5.40 -16.33
C GLU A 71 -2.79 -4.81 -15.14
N GLY A 72 -1.50 -4.57 -15.37
CA GLY A 72 -0.71 -3.76 -14.45
C GLY A 72 -1.32 -2.37 -14.37
N LEU A 73 -0.65 -1.47 -13.66
CA LEU A 73 -1.04 -0.07 -13.69
C LEU A 73 -1.05 0.41 -15.15
N SER A 74 -2.11 1.11 -15.56
CA SER A 74 -2.15 1.84 -16.82
C SER A 74 -1.01 2.86 -16.88
N ILE A 75 -0.69 3.38 -18.07
CA ILE A 75 0.41 4.35 -18.21
C ILE A 75 0.21 5.61 -17.36
N GLU A 76 -1.04 6.01 -17.13
CA GLU A 76 -1.36 7.18 -16.30
C GLU A 76 -1.28 6.83 -14.82
N GLU A 77 -1.73 5.63 -14.38
CA GLU A 77 -1.52 5.16 -13.01
C GLU A 77 -0.04 4.96 -12.67
N GLN A 78 0.76 4.44 -13.61
CA GLN A 78 2.22 4.35 -13.45
C GLN A 78 2.85 5.72 -13.26
N ARG A 79 2.42 6.71 -14.06
CA ARG A 79 2.94 8.07 -13.94
C ARG A 79 2.56 8.72 -12.62
N GLY A 80 1.31 8.55 -12.18
CA GLY A 80 0.85 8.97 -10.85
C GLY A 80 1.73 8.40 -9.75
N LEU A 81 1.87 7.07 -9.73
CA LEU A 81 2.68 6.37 -8.73
C LEU A 81 4.16 6.81 -8.76
N ILE A 82 4.74 7.05 -9.93
CA ILE A 82 6.11 7.57 -10.02
C ILE A 82 6.22 8.95 -9.38
N GLY A 83 5.23 9.83 -9.60
CA GLY A 83 5.19 11.14 -8.94
C GLY A 83 5.09 11.04 -7.42
N GLU A 84 4.19 10.18 -6.93
CA GLU A 84 4.05 9.92 -5.50
C GLU A 84 5.35 9.39 -4.89
N LEU A 85 6.02 8.43 -5.54
CA LEU A 85 7.28 7.85 -5.08
C LEU A 85 8.43 8.86 -5.11
N ASP A 86 8.45 9.75 -6.11
CA ASP A 86 9.42 10.84 -6.20
C ASP A 86 9.25 11.80 -5.02
N PHE A 87 8.02 12.23 -4.75
CA PHE A 87 7.70 13.08 -3.61
C PHE A 87 7.98 12.39 -2.27
N LEU A 88 7.61 11.11 -2.12
CA LEU A 88 7.91 10.30 -0.94
C LEU A 88 9.41 10.29 -0.64
N ARG A 89 10.25 10.18 -1.67
CA ARG A 89 11.71 10.21 -1.53
C ARG A 89 12.19 11.55 -0.99
N GLU A 90 11.72 12.67 -1.55
CA GLU A 90 12.09 14.01 -1.08
C GLU A 90 11.61 14.27 0.36
N LEU A 91 10.40 13.80 0.69
CA LEU A 91 9.84 13.90 2.03
C LEU A 91 10.66 13.07 3.02
N ALA A 92 11.05 11.85 2.65
CA ALA A 92 11.90 10.99 3.46
C ALA A 92 13.29 11.58 3.69
N MET A 93 13.88 12.23 2.67
CA MET A 93 15.16 12.93 2.82
C MET A 93 15.07 14.15 3.74
N SER A 94 13.94 14.86 3.72
CA SER A 94 13.76 16.10 4.48
C SER A 94 13.33 15.87 5.94
N PHE A 95 12.52 14.84 6.19
CA PHE A 95 11.86 14.63 7.48
C PHE A 95 12.00 13.20 8.05
N GLY A 96 12.71 12.32 7.35
CA GLY A 96 12.90 10.93 7.76
C GLY A 96 11.90 9.96 7.12
N SER A 97 12.36 8.73 6.89
CA SER A 97 11.59 7.69 6.19
C SER A 97 10.34 7.24 6.95
N GLU A 98 10.38 7.22 8.28
CA GLU A 98 9.25 6.80 9.11
C GLU A 98 8.07 7.76 8.94
N MET A 99 8.29 9.06 9.14
CA MET A 99 7.27 10.08 8.95
C MET A 99 6.74 10.09 7.51
N ALA A 100 7.63 10.01 6.52
CA ALA A 100 7.22 10.02 5.11
C ALA A 100 6.32 8.83 4.75
N LEU A 101 6.63 7.63 5.26
CA LEU A 101 5.80 6.44 5.08
C LEU A 101 4.47 6.54 5.82
N GLU A 102 4.44 7.11 7.03
CA GLU A 102 3.20 7.34 7.77
C GLU A 102 2.30 8.35 7.07
N ALA A 103 2.87 9.40 6.47
CA ALA A 103 2.14 10.43 5.75
C ALA A 103 1.53 9.93 4.43
N TRP A 104 2.14 8.94 3.76
CA TRP A 104 1.72 8.48 2.43
C TRP A 104 0.44 7.63 2.49
N LYS A 105 -0.67 8.19 2.03
CA LYS A 105 -2.01 7.56 2.02
C LYS A 105 -2.47 7.14 0.62
N GLY A 106 -1.83 7.62 -0.45
CA GLY A 106 -2.16 7.32 -1.85
C GLY A 106 -2.41 5.83 -2.15
N PRO A 107 -1.51 4.90 -1.75
CA PRO A 107 -1.68 3.47 -1.99
C PRO A 107 -2.90 2.83 -1.32
N SER A 108 -3.48 3.49 -0.32
CA SER A 108 -4.70 3.04 0.37
C SER A 108 -5.97 3.55 -0.31
N GLY A 109 -5.85 4.33 -1.40
CA GLY A 109 -6.98 4.94 -2.11
C GLY A 109 -7.58 6.14 -1.37
N ALA A 110 -6.79 6.81 -0.53
CA ALA A 110 -7.22 8.05 0.11
C ALA A 110 -7.43 9.17 -0.94
N PRO A 111 -8.29 10.17 -0.66
CA PRO A 111 -8.51 11.28 -1.58
C PRO A 111 -7.29 12.16 -1.84
N LYS A 112 -6.31 12.12 -0.94
CA LYS A 112 -5.04 12.87 -0.97
C LYS A 112 -3.89 11.88 -0.84
N ASP A 113 -2.80 12.14 -1.56
CA ASP A 113 -1.64 11.25 -1.55
C ASP A 113 -0.87 11.29 -0.22
N PHE A 114 -0.74 12.47 0.41
CA PHE A 114 -0.06 12.62 1.68
C PHE A 114 -0.86 13.45 2.69
N GLU A 115 -0.85 13.00 3.93
CA GLU A 115 -1.46 13.69 5.07
C GLU A 115 -0.39 13.91 6.14
N LEU A 116 -0.11 15.18 6.42
CA LEU A 116 0.82 15.61 7.46
C LEU A 116 0.09 16.44 8.51
N ILE A 117 0.76 16.69 9.63
CA ILE A 117 0.24 17.61 10.64
C ILE A 117 0.17 19.02 10.04
N GLY A 118 -1.05 19.54 9.85
CA GLY A 118 -1.30 20.90 9.36
C GLY A 118 -1.26 21.08 7.84
N CYS A 119 -1.09 20.01 7.05
CA CYS A 119 -1.29 20.07 5.61
C CYS A 119 -1.58 18.72 4.96
N CYS A 120 -2.20 18.78 3.79
CA CYS A 120 -2.36 17.65 2.90
C CYS A 120 -1.79 17.97 1.52
N ILE A 121 -1.31 16.95 0.84
CA ILE A 121 -0.65 17.08 -0.46
C ILE A 121 -1.26 16.06 -1.41
N GLU A 122 -1.71 16.55 -2.56
CA GLU A 122 -2.17 15.75 -3.69
C GLU A 122 -1.13 15.88 -4.81
N VAL A 123 -0.46 14.80 -5.18
CA VAL A 123 0.63 14.84 -6.16
C VAL A 123 0.07 14.74 -7.57
N LYS A 124 0.21 15.81 -8.37
CA LYS A 124 -0.13 15.78 -9.79
C LYS A 124 1.10 15.75 -10.68
N THR A 125 1.15 14.76 -11.57
CA THR A 125 2.19 14.67 -12.61
C THR A 125 1.66 15.15 -13.95
N ARG A 126 2.51 15.84 -14.71
CA ARG A 126 2.18 16.33 -16.05
C ARG A 126 3.35 16.09 -17.01
N ARG A 127 3.05 15.85 -18.28
CA ARG A 127 4.07 15.85 -19.33
C ARG A 127 4.53 17.28 -19.60
N THR A 128 5.83 17.48 -19.81
CA THR A 128 6.42 18.80 -20.07
C THR A 128 5.76 19.52 -21.25
N ALA A 129 5.36 18.79 -22.29
CA ALA A 129 4.73 19.34 -23.50
C ALA A 129 3.20 19.47 -23.42
N ALA A 130 2.57 19.16 -22.28
CA ALA A 130 1.11 19.28 -22.13
C ALA A 130 0.68 20.73 -21.91
N LYS A 131 -0.60 21.03 -22.19
CA LYS A 131 -1.23 22.31 -21.82
C LYS A 131 -1.02 22.60 -20.32
N PRO A 132 -0.92 23.88 -19.91
CA PRO A 132 -0.70 24.26 -18.51
C PRO A 132 -1.98 24.10 -17.66
N SER A 133 -2.58 22.93 -17.71
CA SER A 133 -3.78 22.54 -16.99
C SER A 133 -3.55 21.19 -16.33
N ILE A 134 -4.13 20.98 -15.15
CA ILE A 134 -4.15 19.69 -14.44
C ILE A 134 -5.58 19.17 -14.41
N SER A 135 -5.74 17.85 -14.48
CA SER A 135 -7.04 17.21 -14.32
C SER A 135 -7.21 16.77 -12.87
N ILE A 136 -8.37 17.10 -12.30
CA ILE A 136 -8.82 16.64 -10.98
C ILE A 136 -9.91 15.61 -11.23
N SER A 137 -9.73 14.39 -10.72
CA SER A 137 -10.63 13.26 -11.00
C SER A 137 -11.82 13.22 -10.04
N SER A 138 -11.69 13.79 -8.85
CA SER A 138 -12.76 13.92 -7.85
C SER A 138 -12.67 15.24 -7.11
N ALA A 139 -13.83 15.80 -6.75
CA ALA A 139 -13.90 16.97 -5.87
C ALA A 139 -13.27 16.70 -4.49
N ASP A 140 -13.23 15.45 -4.04
CA ASP A 140 -12.63 15.08 -2.74
C ASP A 140 -11.13 15.37 -2.68
N GLN A 141 -10.45 15.40 -3.84
CA GLN A 141 -9.04 15.79 -3.93
C GLN A 141 -8.83 17.27 -3.59
N LEU A 142 -9.87 18.10 -3.77
CA LEU A 142 -9.90 19.52 -3.45
C LEU A 142 -10.57 19.83 -2.12
N ALA A 143 -11.15 18.83 -1.45
CA ALA A 143 -11.79 19.04 -0.16
C ALA A 143 -10.77 19.54 0.87
N ASP A 144 -11.21 20.42 1.76
CA ASP A 144 -10.38 20.95 2.83
C ASP A 144 -9.79 19.82 3.68
N CYS A 145 -8.60 20.09 4.22
CA CYS A 145 -7.97 19.24 5.21
C CYS A 145 -8.19 19.86 6.58
N ASP A 146 -8.65 19.06 7.54
CA ASP A 146 -9.00 19.55 8.87
C ASP A 146 -7.81 20.28 9.52
N GLY A 147 -7.98 21.58 9.74
CA GLY A 147 -6.97 22.43 10.36
C GLY A 147 -5.69 22.63 9.54
N GLY A 148 -5.69 22.31 8.25
CA GLY A 148 -4.50 22.34 7.41
C GLY A 148 -4.65 23.07 6.08
N ARG A 149 -3.55 23.17 5.34
CA ARG A 149 -3.54 23.66 3.96
C ARG A 149 -3.43 22.51 2.96
N LEU A 150 -4.16 22.63 1.85
CA LEU A 150 -4.01 21.73 0.70
C LEU A 150 -2.93 22.25 -0.25
N PHE A 151 -2.05 21.36 -0.69
CA PHE A 151 -1.09 21.57 -1.76
C PHE A 151 -1.36 20.59 -2.91
N LEU A 152 -1.19 21.06 -4.16
CA LEU A 152 -1.34 20.30 -5.40
C LEU A 152 -0.09 20.43 -6.28
#